data_AF-A0A2J6RW07-F1
#
_entry.id   AF-A0A2J6RW07-F1
#
_cell.length_a   1.000
_cell.length_b   1.000
_cell.length_c   1.000
_cell.angle_alpha   90.00
_cell.angle_beta   90.00
_cell.angle_gamma   90.00
#
_symmetry.space_group_name_H-M   'P 1'
#
loop_
_entity.id
_entity.type
_entity.pdbx_description
1 polymer ?
#
loop_
_entity_poly.entity_id
_entity_poly.type
_entity_poly.pdbx_seq_one_letter_code
_entity_poly.pdbx_strand_id
1 'polypeptide(L)'
;MGIESQFQEETPLLCSSNEQEQKHKSPLYHLKTLYLFSKSNIKCVTIPQTLFALSTALSGPLLTTNPTPSLLSILSRLPILLLWITINLLICDISNQRLPSSITEDSLNKSWRPIPSGRITPESARQLLLTLIPLSLTLSEYLGNAQETLFILLLAWIYNDLGAANSNFHLRNLTNALGIAAFNAGSIIPLTGPSGLNSMGYIWICILTAAICSTISILDMPDIAGDSARGRRTMPIVYGHEIARWGLAVPIVFWSAVCPLFVGVRVVGCVVSLGLGVGLAGHLVGFRTQERDEVSEKLWCVWTMVLYFLPLFAGRQVLGWSWEGLGLL
;
A
#
# COMPACT_ATOMS: atom_id res chain seq x y z
N MET A 1 -80.67 24.48 -27.77
CA MET A 1 -79.78 25.59 -28.19
C MET A 1 -78.94 25.98 -26.98
N GLY A 2 -77.61 25.90 -27.08
CA GLY A 2 -76.69 26.29 -26.01
C GLY A 2 -75.84 25.12 -25.47
N ILE A 3 -75.09 24.41 -26.33
CA ILE A 3 -73.63 24.53 -26.52
C ILE A 3 -72.84 23.58 -25.60
N GLU A 4 -72.29 22.55 -26.23
CA GLU A 4 -71.19 21.71 -25.75
C GLU A 4 -69.96 22.60 -25.48
N SER A 5 -69.33 22.41 -24.32
CA SER A 5 -67.93 22.79 -24.14
C SER A 5 -67.17 21.59 -23.57
N GLN A 6 -66.39 20.97 -24.44
CA GLN A 6 -65.39 19.96 -24.11
C GLN A 6 -64.42 20.52 -23.06
N PHE A 7 -64.32 19.86 -21.91
CA PHE A 7 -63.12 19.94 -21.08
C PHE A 7 -62.22 18.77 -21.48
N GLN A 8 -61.17 19.07 -22.25
CA GLN A 8 -60.05 18.15 -22.44
C GLN A 8 -59.27 18.08 -21.12
N GLU A 9 -59.28 16.92 -20.48
CA GLU A 9 -58.23 16.54 -19.52
C GLU A 9 -56.95 16.25 -20.31
N GLU A 10 -56.04 17.22 -20.40
CA GLU A 10 -54.64 16.96 -20.73
C GLU A 10 -53.88 16.64 -19.44
N THR A 11 -53.87 15.38 -19.03
CA THR A 11 -52.80 14.81 -18.19
C THR A 11 -51.51 14.79 -19.01
N PRO A 12 -50.43 15.48 -18.62
CA PRO A 12 -49.14 15.27 -19.24
C PRO A 12 -48.63 13.88 -18.81
N LEU A 13 -48.43 13.01 -19.79
CA LEU A 13 -47.69 11.75 -19.69
C LEU A 13 -46.30 12.00 -19.08
N LEU A 14 -46.21 11.93 -17.76
CA LEU A 14 -44.96 11.75 -17.01
C LEU A 14 -44.54 10.27 -17.09
N CYS A 15 -44.33 9.81 -18.31
CA CYS A 15 -43.71 8.52 -18.60
C CYS A 15 -42.76 8.72 -19.77
N SER A 16 -41.47 8.88 -19.48
CA SER A 16 -40.30 8.61 -20.37
C SER A 16 -39.09 9.52 -20.10
N SER A 17 -38.62 9.64 -18.86
CA SER A 17 -37.31 10.26 -18.62
C SER A 17 -36.45 9.59 -17.55
N ASN A 18 -36.83 8.39 -17.09
CA ASN A 18 -36.00 7.57 -16.20
C ASN A 18 -35.22 6.45 -16.91
N GLU A 19 -35.30 6.37 -18.23
CA GLU A 19 -34.28 5.67 -19.02
C GLU A 19 -33.12 6.62 -19.27
N GLN A 20 -32.44 7.02 -18.19
CA GLN A 20 -31.05 7.48 -18.33
C GLN A 20 -30.25 6.28 -18.80
N GLU A 21 -30.15 6.17 -20.13
CA GLU A 21 -29.13 5.50 -20.91
C GLU A 21 -28.01 4.96 -20.00
N GLN A 22 -28.17 3.71 -19.54
CA GLN A 22 -27.12 2.96 -18.85
C GLN A 22 -26.07 2.64 -19.91
N LYS A 23 -25.32 3.66 -20.31
CA LYS A 23 -24.31 3.58 -21.36
C LYS A 23 -23.33 2.51 -20.92
N HIS A 24 -23.34 1.39 -21.63
CA HIS A 24 -22.55 0.22 -21.26
C HIS A 24 -21.09 0.66 -21.17
N LYS A 25 -20.54 0.69 -19.95
CA LYS A 25 -19.19 1.17 -19.70
C LYS A 25 -18.22 0.16 -20.32
N SER A 26 -17.25 0.63 -21.11
CA SER A 26 -16.32 -0.26 -21.80
C SER A 26 -15.38 -0.98 -20.81
N PRO A 27 -14.80 -2.15 -21.17
CA PRO A 27 -13.79 -2.80 -20.32
C PRO A 27 -12.63 -1.87 -19.95
N LEU A 28 -12.19 -1.03 -20.90
CA LEU A 28 -11.14 -0.03 -20.67
C LEU A 28 -11.56 1.01 -19.61
N TYR A 29 -12.84 1.38 -19.56
CA TYR A 29 -13.35 2.26 -18.51
C TYR A 29 -13.19 1.63 -17.13
N HIS A 30 -13.53 0.35 -17.00
CA HIS A 30 -13.40 -0.40 -15.74
C HIS A 30 -11.95 -0.57 -15.33
N LEU A 31 -11.06 -0.97 -16.24
CA LEU A 31 -9.62 -1.08 -15.98
C LEU A 31 -9.01 0.25 -15.53
N LYS A 32 -9.37 1.35 -16.20
CA LYS A 32 -8.92 2.69 -15.78
C LYS A 32 -9.43 3.05 -14.39
N THR A 33 -10.66 2.68 -14.05
CA THR A 33 -11.24 2.93 -12.71
C THR A 33 -10.50 2.13 -11.63
N LEU A 34 -10.18 0.86 -11.87
CA LEU A 34 -9.36 0.05 -10.96
C LEU A 34 -7.97 0.65 -10.79
N TYR A 35 -7.30 1.00 -11.88
CA TYR A 35 -5.99 1.67 -11.83
C TYR A 35 -6.02 2.96 -11.00
N LEU A 36 -7.07 3.78 -11.15
CA LEU A 36 -7.20 5.04 -10.43
C LEU A 36 -7.42 4.85 -8.92
N PHE A 37 -8.01 3.74 -8.46
CA PHE A 37 -8.07 3.45 -7.01
C PHE A 37 -6.66 3.33 -6.41
N SER A 38 -5.77 2.60 -7.09
CA SER A 38 -4.44 2.25 -6.57
C SER A 38 -3.30 3.13 -7.07
N LYS A 39 -3.56 4.07 -7.97
CA LYS A 39 -2.53 4.89 -8.65
C LYS A 39 -1.47 5.48 -7.70
N SER A 40 -1.88 6.04 -6.55
CA SER A 40 -0.93 6.60 -5.57
C SER A 40 -0.12 5.52 -4.85
N ASN A 41 -0.72 4.35 -4.64
CA ASN A 41 -0.16 3.26 -3.85
C ASN A 41 0.71 2.30 -4.66
N ILE A 42 0.77 2.43 -5.99
CA ILE A 42 1.71 1.66 -6.82
C ILE A 42 3.15 1.90 -6.35
N LYS A 43 3.52 3.16 -6.09
CA LYS A 43 4.92 3.52 -5.74
C LYS A 43 5.31 3.18 -4.31
N CYS A 44 4.35 3.20 -3.39
CA CYS A 44 4.65 3.02 -1.96
C CYS A 44 4.15 1.69 -1.38
N VAL A 45 3.36 0.92 -2.15
CA VAL A 45 2.95 -0.45 -1.78
C VAL A 45 3.33 -1.44 -2.87
N THR A 46 2.72 -1.39 -4.06
CA THR A 46 2.91 -2.47 -5.06
C THR A 46 4.37 -2.73 -5.41
N ILE A 47 5.12 -1.67 -5.75
CA ILE A 47 6.54 -1.77 -6.07
C ILE A 47 7.35 -2.23 -4.85
N PRO A 48 7.31 -1.55 -3.68
CA PRO A 48 8.06 -1.99 -2.50
C PRO A 48 7.76 -3.43 -2.07
N GLN A 49 6.49 -3.86 -2.05
CA GLN A 49 6.11 -5.21 -1.64
C GLN A 49 6.62 -6.26 -2.63
N THR A 50 6.60 -5.96 -3.94
CA THR A 50 7.19 -6.86 -4.95
C THR A 50 8.70 -6.98 -4.75
N LEU A 51 9.40 -5.88 -4.48
CA LEU A 51 10.85 -5.86 -4.25
C LEU A 51 11.23 -6.57 -2.95
N PHE A 52 10.45 -6.39 -1.88
CA PHE A 52 10.59 -7.15 -0.65
C PHE A 52 10.48 -8.66 -0.92
N ALA A 53 9.45 -9.06 -1.64
CA ALA A 53 9.19 -10.47 -1.92
C ALA A 53 10.33 -11.11 -2.72
N LEU A 54 10.78 -10.42 -3.78
CA LEU A 54 11.92 -10.84 -4.61
C LEU A 54 13.20 -10.93 -3.78
N SER A 55 13.55 -9.88 -3.03
CA SER A 55 14.75 -9.84 -2.20
C SER A 55 14.77 -10.96 -1.17
N THR A 56 13.65 -11.17 -0.49
CA THR A 56 13.50 -12.23 0.51
C THR A 56 13.62 -13.61 -0.13
N ALA A 57 12.90 -13.88 -1.21
CA ALA A 57 12.96 -15.16 -1.91
C ALA A 57 14.36 -15.48 -2.45
N LEU A 58 15.06 -14.48 -3.00
CA LEU A 58 16.41 -14.64 -3.57
C LEU A 58 17.51 -14.70 -2.49
N SER A 59 17.25 -14.23 -1.27
CA SER A 59 18.18 -14.38 -0.15
C SER A 59 18.33 -15.84 0.33
N GLY A 60 17.51 -16.76 -0.20
CA GLY A 60 17.63 -18.20 0.01
C GLY A 60 17.55 -18.56 1.50
N PRO A 61 18.49 -19.35 2.04
CA PRO A 61 18.43 -19.84 3.42
C PRO A 61 18.65 -18.74 4.46
N LEU A 62 19.03 -17.52 4.06
CA LEU A 62 19.15 -16.40 5.01
C LEU A 62 17.78 -16.07 5.63
N LEU A 63 16.74 -15.94 4.81
CA LEU A 63 15.40 -15.54 5.27
C LEU A 63 14.30 -16.57 4.97
N THR A 64 14.57 -17.56 4.12
CA THR A 64 13.60 -18.58 3.74
C THR A 64 14.09 -19.98 4.06
N THR A 65 13.22 -20.96 3.90
CA THR A 65 13.57 -22.39 3.98
C THR A 65 14.10 -22.95 2.66
N ASN A 66 14.18 -22.14 1.59
CA ASN A 66 14.71 -22.56 0.30
C ASN A 66 16.24 -22.48 0.29
N PRO A 67 16.96 -23.61 0.22
CA PRO A 67 18.42 -23.59 0.22
C PRO A 67 19.01 -23.09 -1.10
N THR A 68 18.30 -23.22 -2.22
CA THR A 68 18.83 -22.95 -3.57
C THR A 68 17.80 -22.16 -4.39
N PRO A 69 17.68 -20.84 -4.19
CA PRO A 69 16.71 -20.04 -4.91
C PRO A 69 17.06 -19.96 -6.41
N SER A 70 16.12 -20.37 -7.27
CA SER A 70 16.24 -20.22 -8.72
C SER A 70 15.64 -18.89 -9.16
N LEU A 71 16.48 -18.00 -9.72
CA LEU A 71 16.04 -16.69 -10.21
C LEU A 71 14.92 -16.81 -11.25
N LEU A 72 15.07 -17.70 -12.24
CA LEU A 72 14.09 -17.85 -13.31
C LEU A 72 12.75 -18.37 -12.77
N SER A 73 12.79 -19.33 -11.84
CA SER A 73 11.59 -19.87 -11.21
C SER A 73 10.86 -18.79 -10.40
N ILE A 74 11.59 -17.97 -9.64
CA ILE A 74 11.00 -16.86 -8.88
C ILE A 74 10.39 -15.81 -9.83
N LEU A 75 11.11 -15.40 -10.87
CA LEU A 75 10.64 -14.40 -11.82
C LEU A 75 9.39 -14.88 -12.59
N SER A 76 9.29 -16.18 -12.93
CA SER A 76 8.11 -16.74 -13.58
C SER A 76 6.82 -16.63 -12.75
N ARG A 77 6.94 -16.43 -11.42
CA ARG A 77 5.83 -16.29 -10.49
C ARG A 77 5.44 -14.83 -10.20
N LEU A 78 6.14 -13.87 -10.80
CA LEU A 78 5.77 -12.45 -10.68
C LEU A 78 4.33 -12.14 -11.11
N PRO A 79 3.77 -12.71 -12.19
CA PRO A 79 2.40 -12.39 -12.58
C PRO A 79 1.36 -12.76 -11.51
N ILE A 80 1.51 -13.93 -10.87
CA ILE A 80 0.58 -14.39 -9.84
C ILE A 80 0.75 -13.60 -8.53
N LEU A 81 1.99 -13.24 -8.19
CA LEU A 81 2.26 -12.33 -7.08
C LEU A 81 1.60 -10.95 -7.30
N LEU A 82 1.81 -10.35 -8.47
CA LEU A 82 1.27 -9.04 -8.79
C LEU A 82 -0.25 -9.05 -8.81
N LEU A 83 -0.88 -10.14 -9.27
CA LEU A 83 -2.33 -10.32 -9.18
C LEU A 83 -2.79 -10.31 -7.72
N TRP A 84 -2.15 -11.09 -6.85
CA TRP A 84 -2.48 -11.16 -5.42
C TRP A 84 -2.30 -9.81 -4.72
N ILE A 85 -1.16 -9.13 -4.93
CA ILE A 85 -0.91 -7.79 -4.38
C ILE A 85 -1.98 -6.81 -4.87
N THR A 86 -2.29 -6.83 -6.18
CA THR A 86 -3.25 -5.89 -6.77
C THR A 86 -4.66 -6.06 -6.21
N ILE A 87 -5.15 -7.29 -6.09
CA ILE A 87 -6.49 -7.55 -5.55
C ILE A 87 -6.58 -7.10 -4.09
N ASN A 88 -5.61 -7.48 -3.24
CA ASN A 88 -5.61 -7.08 -1.83
C ASN A 88 -5.45 -5.57 -1.64
N LEU A 89 -4.60 -4.93 -2.44
CA LEU A 89 -4.43 -3.49 -2.42
C LEU A 89 -5.70 -2.76 -2.88
N LEU A 90 -6.37 -3.25 -3.93
CA LEU A 90 -7.66 -2.69 -4.36
C LEU A 90 -8.71 -2.74 -3.24
N ILE A 91 -8.76 -3.83 -2.47
CA ILE A 91 -9.68 -3.94 -1.33
C ILE A 91 -9.36 -2.87 -0.27
N CYS A 92 -8.09 -2.69 0.07
CA CYS A 92 -7.64 -1.67 1.02
C CYS A 92 -7.97 -0.26 0.52
N ASP A 93 -7.69 0.01 -0.75
CA ASP A 93 -7.89 1.32 -1.39
C ASP A 93 -9.35 1.70 -1.47
N ILE A 94 -10.21 0.78 -1.94
CA ILE A 94 -11.64 1.05 -2.04
C ILE A 94 -12.24 1.21 -0.64
N SER A 95 -11.82 0.40 0.34
CA SER A 95 -12.27 0.53 1.73
C SER A 95 -11.90 1.90 2.32
N ASN A 96 -10.69 2.39 2.03
CA ASN A 96 -10.24 3.71 2.47
C ASN A 96 -10.94 4.86 1.73
N GLN A 97 -11.31 4.70 0.47
CA GLN A 97 -11.84 5.79 -0.36
C GLN A 97 -13.38 5.93 -0.31
N ARG A 98 -14.12 4.88 0.08
CA ARG A 98 -15.59 4.85 -0.07
C ARG A 98 -16.38 5.65 0.96
N LEU A 99 -15.82 5.96 2.12
CA LEU A 99 -16.56 6.59 3.22
C LEU A 99 -16.78 8.09 2.96
N PRO A 100 -17.89 8.70 3.42
CA PRO A 100 -18.18 10.13 3.18
C PRO A 100 -17.05 11.08 3.62
N SER A 101 -16.42 10.81 4.76
CA SER A 101 -15.29 11.61 5.25
C SER A 101 -14.04 11.44 4.39
N SER A 102 -13.79 10.24 3.85
CA SER A 102 -12.73 9.98 2.87
C SER A 102 -12.98 10.68 1.54
N ILE A 103 -14.24 10.74 1.08
CA ILE A 103 -14.60 11.44 -0.15
C ILE A 103 -14.35 12.95 0.02
N THR A 104 -14.62 13.50 1.20
CA THR A 104 -14.34 14.92 1.52
C THR A 104 -12.84 15.21 1.48
N GLU A 105 -12.03 14.37 2.14
CA GLU A 105 -10.55 14.42 2.09
C GLU A 105 -10.04 14.35 0.65
N ASP A 106 -10.47 13.34 -0.09
CA ASP A 106 -9.97 13.09 -1.44
C ASP A 106 -10.45 14.14 -2.44
N SER A 107 -11.61 14.78 -2.22
CA SER A 107 -12.05 15.89 -3.07
C SER A 107 -11.12 17.10 -2.97
N LEU A 108 -10.44 17.27 -1.83
CA LEU A 108 -9.44 18.32 -1.62
C LEU A 108 -8.06 17.90 -2.15
N ASN A 109 -7.55 16.75 -1.73
CA ASN A 109 -6.16 16.37 -2.02
C ASN A 109 -6.01 15.63 -3.36
N LYS A 110 -7.00 14.82 -3.74
CA LYS A 110 -6.88 13.75 -4.74
C LYS A 110 -8.14 13.66 -5.60
N SER A 111 -8.65 14.80 -6.07
CA SER A 111 -9.93 14.94 -6.80
C SER A 111 -10.03 14.09 -8.07
N TRP A 112 -8.90 13.62 -8.59
CA TRP A 112 -8.79 12.68 -9.70
C TRP A 112 -9.17 11.22 -9.34
N ARG A 113 -9.34 10.88 -8.05
CA ARG A 113 -9.71 9.54 -7.59
C ARG A 113 -11.10 9.15 -8.07
N PRO A 114 -11.39 7.83 -8.23
CA PRO A 114 -12.61 7.37 -8.89
C PRO A 114 -13.93 7.90 -8.32
N ILE A 115 -14.03 8.02 -6.99
CA ILE A 115 -15.27 8.42 -6.32
C ILE A 115 -15.43 9.96 -6.36
N PRO A 116 -14.46 10.78 -5.91
CA PRO A 116 -14.55 12.24 -6.02
C PRO A 116 -14.75 12.73 -7.47
N SER A 117 -14.13 12.07 -8.44
CA SER A 117 -14.25 12.45 -9.85
C SER A 117 -15.54 11.96 -10.51
N GLY A 118 -16.46 11.33 -9.77
CA GLY A 118 -17.74 10.83 -10.28
C GLY A 118 -17.66 9.62 -11.22
N ARG A 119 -16.53 8.89 -11.29
CA ARG A 119 -16.41 7.69 -12.16
C ARG A 119 -17.19 6.50 -11.59
N ILE A 120 -17.24 6.37 -10.27
CA ILE A 120 -17.96 5.30 -9.60
C ILE A 120 -18.62 5.86 -8.34
N THR A 121 -19.85 5.44 -8.06
CA THR A 121 -20.56 5.85 -6.84
C THR A 121 -19.97 5.10 -5.63
N PRO A 122 -20.10 5.64 -4.41
CA PRO A 122 -19.69 4.92 -3.19
C PRO A 122 -20.36 3.55 -3.05
N GLU A 123 -21.65 3.46 -3.43
CA GLU A 123 -22.39 2.20 -3.38
C GLU A 123 -21.87 1.18 -4.40
N SER A 124 -21.61 1.58 -5.65
CA SER A 124 -21.00 0.67 -6.63
C SER A 124 -19.58 0.24 -6.22
N ALA A 125 -18.81 1.11 -5.56
CA ALA A 125 -17.52 0.75 -5.00
C ALA A 125 -17.64 -0.28 -3.85
N ARG A 126 -18.69 -0.17 -3.02
CA ARG A 126 -19.03 -1.18 -2.01
C ARG A 126 -19.40 -2.53 -2.64
N GLN A 127 -20.18 -2.54 -3.71
CA GLN A 127 -20.50 -3.77 -4.44
C GLN A 127 -19.26 -4.44 -5.04
N LEU A 128 -18.32 -3.63 -5.55
CA LEU A 128 -17.03 -4.12 -6.02
C LEU A 128 -16.24 -4.79 -4.88
N LEU A 129 -16.22 -4.22 -3.67
CA LEU A 129 -15.61 -4.86 -2.50
C LEU A 129 -16.23 -6.23 -2.19
N LEU A 130 -17.56 -6.34 -2.21
CA LEU A 130 -18.27 -7.61 -1.97
C LEU A 130 -17.88 -8.71 -2.97
N THR A 131 -17.42 -8.33 -4.16
CA THR A 131 -16.91 -9.27 -5.17
C THR A 131 -15.41 -9.54 -4.98
N LEU A 132 -14.61 -8.51 -4.70
CA LEU A 132 -13.15 -8.64 -4.57
C LEU A 132 -12.74 -9.45 -3.33
N ILE A 133 -13.46 -9.34 -2.23
CA ILE A 133 -13.15 -10.08 -0.98
C ILE A 133 -13.18 -11.60 -1.20
N PRO A 134 -14.28 -12.23 -1.66
CA PRO A 134 -14.29 -13.68 -1.90
C PRO A 134 -13.33 -14.11 -3.01
N LEU A 135 -13.09 -13.26 -4.02
CA LEU A 135 -12.08 -13.52 -5.05
C LEU A 135 -10.67 -13.57 -4.46
N SER A 136 -10.33 -12.61 -3.60
CA SER A 136 -9.04 -12.55 -2.92
C SER A 136 -8.83 -13.76 -2.03
N LEU A 137 -9.84 -14.13 -1.23
CA LEU A 137 -9.76 -15.30 -0.35
C LEU A 137 -9.62 -16.60 -1.14
N THR A 138 -10.39 -16.78 -2.23
CA THR A 138 -10.26 -17.95 -3.11
C THR A 138 -8.87 -18.04 -3.73
N LEU A 139 -8.35 -16.93 -4.25
CA LEU A 139 -7.00 -16.88 -4.79
C LEU A 139 -5.96 -17.20 -3.71
N SER A 140 -6.15 -16.69 -2.50
CA SER A 140 -5.18 -16.83 -1.42
C SER A 140 -5.18 -18.23 -0.81
N GLU A 141 -6.35 -18.88 -0.77
CA GLU A 141 -6.45 -20.31 -0.42
C GLU A 141 -5.71 -21.17 -1.44
N TYR A 142 -5.89 -20.90 -2.75
CA TYR A 142 -5.16 -21.58 -3.81
C TYR A 142 -3.64 -21.40 -3.70
N LEU A 143 -3.18 -20.20 -3.29
CA LEU A 143 -1.76 -19.90 -3.11
C LEU A 143 -1.20 -20.37 -1.78
N GLY A 144 -2.04 -20.67 -0.79
CA GLY A 144 -1.63 -21.05 0.57
C GLY A 144 -1.32 -19.87 1.50
N ASN A 145 -1.77 -18.65 1.18
CA ASN A 145 -1.56 -17.42 1.97
C ASN A 145 -2.89 -16.75 2.42
N ALA A 146 -3.90 -17.59 2.69
CA ALA A 146 -5.22 -17.14 3.13
C ALA A 146 -5.18 -16.45 4.50
N GLN A 147 -4.29 -16.86 5.40
CA GLN A 147 -4.17 -16.26 6.74
C GLN A 147 -3.72 -14.80 6.67
N GLU A 148 -2.72 -14.51 5.84
CA GLU A 148 -2.21 -13.16 5.62
C GLU A 148 -3.27 -12.28 4.96
N THR A 149 -4.02 -12.84 4.01
CA THR A 149 -5.14 -12.16 3.36
C THR A 149 -6.26 -11.83 4.35
N LEU A 150 -6.67 -12.79 5.19
CA LEU A 150 -7.64 -12.55 6.26
C LEU A 150 -7.16 -11.45 7.22
N PHE A 151 -5.87 -11.44 7.55
CA PHE A 151 -5.30 -10.41 8.42
C PHE A 151 -5.29 -9.03 7.75
N ILE A 152 -4.97 -8.94 6.45
CA ILE A 152 -5.10 -7.70 5.67
C ILE A 152 -6.55 -7.20 5.69
N LEU A 153 -7.53 -8.07 5.45
CA LEU A 153 -8.95 -7.72 5.47
C LEU A 153 -9.40 -7.21 6.85
N LEU A 154 -8.98 -7.90 7.91
CA LEU A 154 -9.27 -7.52 9.29
C LEU A 154 -8.70 -6.14 9.61
N LEU A 155 -7.43 -5.89 9.26
CA LEU A 155 -6.78 -4.60 9.49
C LEU A 155 -7.39 -3.49 8.64
N ALA A 156 -7.78 -3.77 7.39
CA ALA A 156 -8.49 -2.80 6.55
C ALA A 156 -9.84 -2.40 7.16
N TRP A 157 -10.58 -3.36 7.74
CA TRP A 157 -11.82 -3.09 8.46
C TRP A 157 -11.59 -2.29 9.74
N ILE A 158 -10.61 -2.67 10.57
CA ILE A 158 -10.22 -1.92 11.78
C ILE A 158 -9.83 -0.48 11.42
N TYR A 159 -9.01 -0.32 10.38
CA TYR A 159 -8.52 0.98 9.92
C TYR A 159 -9.66 1.90 9.50
N ASN A 160 -10.57 1.40 8.66
CA ASN A 160 -11.58 2.22 8.01
C ASN A 160 -12.89 2.26 8.79
N ASP A 161 -13.52 1.10 8.99
CA ASP A 161 -14.88 0.99 9.52
C ASP A 161 -14.93 1.13 11.05
N LEU A 162 -13.92 0.66 11.78
CA LEU A 162 -13.80 0.91 13.22
C LEU A 162 -13.11 2.25 13.55
N GLY A 163 -12.67 2.98 12.53
CA GLY A 163 -12.17 4.35 12.69
C GLY A 163 -10.77 4.48 13.30
N ALA A 164 -9.97 3.41 13.33
CA ALA A 164 -8.58 3.48 13.78
C ALA A 164 -7.73 4.49 12.99
N ALA A 165 -8.09 4.74 11.72
CA ALA A 165 -7.44 5.77 10.89
C ALA A 165 -7.62 7.21 11.40
N ASN A 166 -8.67 7.48 12.18
CA ASN A 166 -9.06 8.83 12.60
C ASN A 166 -8.78 9.10 14.09
N SER A 167 -8.83 8.06 14.93
CA SER A 167 -8.85 8.20 16.39
C SER A 167 -7.50 8.60 17.00
N ASN A 168 -6.42 7.93 16.62
CA ASN A 168 -5.08 8.11 17.18
C ASN A 168 -4.01 7.73 16.15
N PHE A 169 -3.04 8.61 15.87
CA PHE A 169 -1.97 8.32 14.93
C PHE A 169 -1.12 7.09 15.33
N HIS A 170 -0.93 6.80 16.63
CA HIS A 170 -0.22 5.60 17.04
C HIS A 170 -0.93 4.33 16.60
N LEU A 171 -2.26 4.29 16.76
CA LEU A 171 -3.07 3.14 16.34
C LEU A 171 -3.08 3.05 14.80
N ARG A 172 -3.27 4.17 14.11
CA ARG A 172 -3.16 4.27 12.64
C ARG A 172 -1.83 3.71 12.14
N ASN A 173 -0.71 4.17 12.71
CA ASN A 173 0.63 3.74 12.32
C ASN A 173 0.83 2.25 12.57
N LEU A 174 0.39 1.75 13.73
CA LEU A 174 0.46 0.34 14.06
C LEU A 174 -0.37 -0.51 13.09
N THR A 175 -1.62 -0.13 12.82
CA THR A 175 -2.50 -0.84 11.88
C THR A 175 -1.91 -0.85 10.46
N ASN A 176 -1.40 0.28 9.98
CA ASN A 176 -0.75 0.35 8.67
C ASN A 176 0.53 -0.50 8.61
N ALA A 177 1.37 -0.44 9.64
CA ALA A 177 2.60 -1.22 9.71
C ALA A 177 2.32 -2.73 9.76
N LEU A 178 1.32 -3.16 10.53
CA LEU A 178 0.86 -4.55 10.55
C LEU A 178 0.26 -4.98 9.21
N GLY A 179 -0.44 -4.08 8.53
CA GLY A 179 -0.97 -4.34 7.18
C GLY A 179 0.17 -4.58 6.20
N ILE A 180 1.20 -3.74 6.23
CA ILE A 180 2.42 -3.92 5.42
C ILE A 180 3.16 -5.21 5.81
N ALA A 181 3.22 -5.56 7.10
CA ALA A 181 3.81 -6.81 7.56
C ALA A 181 3.07 -8.03 6.98
N ALA A 182 1.75 -7.97 6.91
CA ALA A 182 0.91 -9.01 6.32
C ALA A 182 1.13 -9.12 4.80
N PHE A 183 1.25 -8.00 4.09
CA PHE A 183 1.65 -8.00 2.67
C PHE A 183 3.05 -8.60 2.50
N ASN A 184 4.02 -8.21 3.33
CA ASN A 184 5.38 -8.74 3.30
C ASN A 184 5.35 -10.27 3.46
N ALA A 185 4.73 -10.79 4.51
CA ALA A 185 4.64 -12.23 4.74
C ALA A 185 3.90 -12.98 3.62
N GLY A 186 2.71 -12.48 3.25
CA GLY A 186 1.84 -13.14 2.27
C GLY A 186 2.40 -13.11 0.85
N SER A 187 3.26 -12.15 0.53
CA SER A 187 3.91 -12.02 -0.78
C SER A 187 5.01 -13.06 -1.04
N ILE A 188 5.56 -13.69 0.00
CA ILE A 188 6.64 -14.69 -0.14
C ILE A 188 6.09 -15.99 -0.73
N ILE A 189 4.97 -16.46 -0.20
CA ILE A 189 4.39 -17.77 -0.51
C ILE A 189 4.14 -17.96 -2.02
N PRO A 190 3.54 -16.99 -2.76
CA PRO A 190 3.40 -17.10 -4.20
C PRO A 190 4.74 -17.30 -4.93
N LEU A 191 5.84 -16.68 -4.48
CA LEU A 191 7.15 -16.78 -5.13
C LEU A 191 7.91 -18.06 -4.78
N THR A 192 7.83 -18.51 -3.53
CA THR A 192 8.67 -19.60 -3.00
C THR A 192 7.98 -20.97 -3.04
N GLY A 193 6.67 -21.02 -3.32
CA GLY A 193 5.91 -22.27 -3.41
C GLY A 193 5.88 -23.00 -2.06
N PRO A 194 6.34 -24.26 -1.97
CA PRO A 194 6.32 -24.99 -0.70
C PRO A 194 7.33 -24.47 0.34
N SER A 195 8.31 -23.65 -0.09
CA SER A 195 9.22 -22.98 0.84
C SER A 195 8.57 -21.74 1.45
N GLY A 196 8.92 -21.41 2.67
CA GLY A 196 8.37 -20.25 3.40
C GLY A 196 9.46 -19.47 4.13
N LEU A 197 9.04 -18.53 4.96
CA LEU A 197 9.94 -17.79 5.85
C LEU A 197 10.53 -18.73 6.91
N ASN A 198 11.82 -18.58 7.18
CA ASN A 198 12.46 -19.18 8.35
C ASN A 198 12.34 -18.22 9.56
N SER A 199 12.85 -18.61 10.73
CA SER A 199 12.81 -17.77 11.94
C SER A 199 13.46 -16.39 11.74
N MET A 200 14.56 -16.30 11.01
CA MET A 200 15.25 -15.05 10.70
C MET A 200 14.40 -14.16 9.79
N GLY A 201 13.70 -14.76 8.80
CA GLY A 201 12.74 -14.08 7.94
C GLY A 201 11.61 -13.42 8.71
N TYR A 202 11.03 -14.11 9.71
CA TYR A 202 10.00 -13.50 10.57
C TYR A 202 10.55 -12.38 11.44
N ILE A 203 11.75 -12.53 12.03
CA ILE A 203 12.39 -11.46 12.80
C ILE A 203 12.65 -10.25 11.90
N TRP A 204 13.08 -10.47 10.66
CA TRP A 204 13.30 -9.42 9.68
C TRP A 204 12.01 -8.64 9.37
N ILE A 205 10.88 -9.33 9.17
CA ILE A 205 9.57 -8.67 9.03
C ILE A 205 9.23 -7.85 10.26
N CYS A 206 9.48 -8.36 11.48
CA CYS A 206 9.23 -7.62 12.72
C CYS A 206 10.08 -6.32 12.80
N ILE A 207 11.35 -6.39 12.42
CA ILE A 207 12.25 -5.21 12.37
C ILE A 207 11.73 -4.18 11.37
N LEU A 208 11.39 -4.60 10.15
CA LEU A 208 10.83 -3.71 9.13
C LEU A 208 9.49 -3.12 9.58
N THR A 209 8.65 -3.91 10.25
CA THR A 209 7.37 -3.46 10.80
C THR A 209 7.58 -2.37 11.86
N ALA A 210 8.57 -2.52 12.75
CA ALA A 210 8.93 -1.51 13.73
C ALA A 210 9.48 -0.24 13.06
N ALA A 211 10.32 -0.39 12.04
CA ALA A 211 10.83 0.73 11.24
C ALA A 211 9.70 1.51 10.57
N ILE A 212 8.76 0.82 9.93
CA ILE A 212 7.61 1.43 9.27
C ILE A 212 6.68 2.06 10.31
N CYS A 213 6.32 1.37 11.39
CA CYS A 213 5.43 1.89 12.43
C CYS A 213 5.94 3.22 13.01
N SER A 214 7.25 3.33 13.23
CA SER A 214 7.88 4.54 13.77
C SER A 214 8.09 5.66 12.75
N THR A 215 7.96 5.40 11.44
CA THR A 215 8.27 6.37 10.38
C THR A 215 7.14 6.65 9.39
N ILE A 216 6.07 5.86 9.38
CA ILE A 216 4.99 5.96 8.39
C ILE A 216 4.20 7.28 8.46
N SER A 217 4.23 7.99 9.60
CA SER A 217 3.65 9.34 9.68
C SER A 217 4.32 10.36 8.77
N ILE A 218 5.45 10.02 8.13
CA ILE A 218 5.99 10.86 7.06
C ILE A 218 5.01 11.01 5.88
N LEU A 219 4.15 10.00 5.65
CA LEU A 219 3.11 10.05 4.62
C LEU A 219 2.00 11.06 4.94
N ASP A 220 1.86 11.45 6.22
CA ASP A 220 0.87 12.42 6.66
C ASP A 220 1.35 13.88 6.47
N MET A 221 2.66 14.10 6.27
CA MET A 221 3.27 15.44 6.12
C MET A 221 2.74 16.24 4.92
N PRO A 222 2.65 15.68 3.69
CA PRO A 222 2.08 16.41 2.56
C PRO A 222 0.55 16.52 2.61
N ASP A 223 -0.13 15.73 3.46
CA ASP A 223 -1.60 15.55 3.47
C ASP A 223 -2.31 16.32 4.61
N ILE A 224 -1.60 17.18 5.37
CA ILE A 224 -2.10 17.87 6.58
C ILE A 224 -3.47 18.57 6.39
N ALA A 225 -3.67 19.27 5.27
CA ALA A 225 -4.92 19.98 4.99
C ALA A 225 -6.11 19.03 4.84
N GLY A 226 -5.94 17.95 4.07
CA GLY A 226 -6.97 16.92 3.90
C GLY A 226 -7.21 16.11 5.16
N ASP A 227 -6.15 15.79 5.92
CA ASP A 227 -6.25 15.13 7.22
C ASP A 227 -7.06 15.97 8.21
N SER A 228 -6.81 17.28 8.24
CA SER A 228 -7.54 18.23 9.09
C SER A 228 -9.03 18.30 8.69
N ALA A 229 -9.32 18.36 7.38
CA ALA A 229 -10.70 18.38 6.87
C ALA A 229 -11.48 17.08 7.19
N ARG A 230 -10.78 15.94 7.26
CA ARG A 230 -11.35 14.65 7.68
C ARG A 230 -11.47 14.50 9.21
N GLY A 231 -10.88 15.41 9.98
CA GLY A 231 -10.78 15.29 11.44
C GLY A 231 -9.82 14.19 11.92
N ARG A 232 -8.81 13.84 11.11
CA ARG A 232 -7.75 12.90 11.52
C ARG A 232 -6.81 13.55 12.52
N ARG A 233 -6.39 12.76 13.50
CA ARG A 233 -5.39 13.17 14.50
C ARG A 233 -4.00 12.65 14.13
N THR A 234 -3.42 13.14 13.03
CA THR A 234 -2.06 12.73 12.58
C THR A 234 -0.96 13.41 13.39
N MET A 235 0.25 12.83 13.37
CA MET A 235 1.40 13.33 14.14
C MET A 235 1.66 14.85 13.94
N PRO A 236 1.72 15.39 12.70
CA PRO A 236 1.91 16.83 12.50
C PRO A 236 0.76 17.69 13.04
N ILE A 237 -0.48 17.19 13.06
CA ILE A 237 -1.65 17.91 13.60
C ILE A 237 -1.62 17.92 15.14
N VAL A 238 -1.24 16.80 15.76
CA VAL A 238 -1.30 16.63 17.22
C VAL A 238 -0.10 17.26 17.93
N TYR A 239 1.12 17.10 17.39
CA TYR A 239 2.36 17.57 18.04
C TYR A 239 3.01 18.77 17.35
N GLY A 240 2.45 19.22 16.23
CA GLY A 240 3.05 20.26 15.41
C GLY A 240 4.21 19.77 14.55
N HIS A 241 4.62 20.63 13.63
CA HIS A 241 5.58 20.27 12.58
C HIS A 241 6.97 19.90 13.10
N GLU A 242 7.50 20.62 14.11
CA GLU A 242 8.86 20.38 14.60
C GLU A 242 9.01 19.00 15.26
N ILE A 243 8.09 18.67 16.16
CA ILE A 243 8.11 17.39 16.88
C ILE A 243 7.86 16.25 15.89
N ALA A 244 6.96 16.43 14.91
CA ALA A 244 6.74 15.46 13.85
C ALA A 244 8.01 15.19 13.04
N ARG A 245 8.71 16.24 12.57
CA ARG A 245 9.91 16.11 11.74
C ARG A 245 11.05 15.40 12.49
N TRP A 246 11.35 15.82 13.72
CA TRP A 246 12.40 15.19 14.51
C TRP A 246 12.02 13.78 14.98
N GLY A 247 10.75 13.58 15.32
CA GLY A 247 10.21 12.27 15.69
C GLY A 247 10.23 11.25 14.54
N LEU A 248 10.31 11.71 13.29
CA LEU A 248 10.52 10.87 12.10
C LEU A 248 12.01 10.73 11.75
N ALA A 249 12.77 11.83 11.79
CA ALA A 249 14.19 11.86 11.42
C ALA A 249 15.04 10.92 12.28
N VAL A 250 14.80 10.89 13.60
CA VAL A 250 15.59 10.06 14.53
C VAL A 250 15.40 8.56 14.25
N PRO A 251 14.16 8.01 14.18
CA PRO A 251 13.96 6.62 13.79
C PRO A 251 14.51 6.29 12.40
N ILE A 252 14.38 7.17 11.40
CA ILE A 252 14.94 6.94 10.06
C ILE A 252 16.44 6.68 10.13
N VAL A 253 17.20 7.54 10.83
CA VAL A 253 18.66 7.36 10.98
C VAL A 253 18.97 6.10 11.79
N PHE A 254 18.24 5.85 12.88
CA PHE A 254 18.41 4.66 13.72
C PHE A 254 18.25 3.36 12.91
N TRP A 255 17.14 3.21 12.18
CA TRP A 255 16.88 2.01 11.38
C TRP A 255 17.85 1.87 10.19
N SER A 256 18.37 2.99 9.68
CA SER A 256 19.41 2.97 8.64
C SER A 256 20.76 2.42 9.13
N ALA A 257 21.00 2.41 10.44
CA ALA A 257 22.14 1.73 11.04
C ALA A 257 21.79 0.30 11.46
N VAL A 258 20.65 0.09 12.10
CA VAL A 258 20.27 -1.21 12.68
C VAL A 258 19.99 -2.28 11.62
N CYS A 259 19.24 -1.95 10.56
CA CYS A 259 18.87 -2.90 9.52
C CYS A 259 20.08 -3.54 8.81
N PRO A 260 21.07 -2.78 8.29
CA PRO A 260 22.23 -3.38 7.65
C PRO A 260 23.10 -4.18 8.62
N LEU A 261 23.20 -3.77 9.89
CA LEU A 261 23.94 -4.50 10.92
C LEU A 261 23.27 -5.84 11.26
N PHE A 262 21.94 -5.87 11.39
CA PHE A 262 21.17 -7.07 11.67
C PHE A 262 21.33 -8.12 10.55
N VAL A 263 21.23 -7.68 9.30
CA VAL A 263 21.35 -8.55 8.12
C VAL A 263 22.81 -8.95 7.85
N GLY A 264 23.79 -8.21 8.37
CA GLY A 264 25.21 -8.50 8.19
C GLY A 264 25.75 -8.11 6.81
N VAL A 265 25.27 -7.00 6.25
CA VAL A 265 25.78 -6.49 4.96
C VAL A 265 27.20 -5.92 5.11
N ARG A 266 27.94 -5.83 3.99
CA ARG A 266 29.29 -5.24 3.99
C ARG A 266 29.24 -3.74 4.31
N VAL A 267 30.39 -3.17 4.67
CA VAL A 267 30.55 -1.73 4.97
C VAL A 267 29.91 -0.83 3.91
N VAL A 268 30.04 -1.17 2.63
CA VAL A 268 29.41 -0.41 1.53
C VAL A 268 27.88 -0.36 1.68
N GLY A 269 27.24 -1.49 2.00
CA GLY A 269 25.80 -1.54 2.24
C GLY A 269 25.37 -0.71 3.45
N CYS A 270 26.18 -0.74 4.53
CA CYS A 270 25.95 0.11 5.70
C CYS A 270 26.05 1.60 5.35
N VAL A 271 27.08 2.00 4.58
CA VAL A 271 27.29 3.38 4.15
C VAL A 271 26.16 3.86 3.25
N VAL A 272 25.69 3.03 2.31
CA VAL A 272 24.56 3.37 1.43
C VAL A 272 23.28 3.54 2.23
N SER A 273 22.96 2.61 3.13
CA SER A 273 21.75 2.67 3.95
C SER A 273 21.77 3.89 4.88
N LEU A 274 22.88 4.09 5.62
CA LEU A 274 23.03 5.22 6.54
C LEU A 274 23.07 6.56 5.81
N GLY A 275 23.80 6.65 4.69
CA GLY A 275 23.88 7.87 3.88
C GLY A 275 22.51 8.30 3.35
N LEU A 276 21.71 7.35 2.85
CA LEU A 276 20.35 7.63 2.40
C LEU A 276 19.45 8.06 3.57
N GLY A 277 19.54 7.38 4.72
CA GLY A 277 18.80 7.73 5.93
C GLY A 277 19.10 9.12 6.46
N VAL A 278 20.39 9.47 6.57
CA VAL A 278 20.84 10.80 6.99
C VAL A 278 20.44 11.88 5.97
N GLY A 279 20.56 11.59 4.67
CA GLY A 279 20.12 12.48 3.61
C GLY A 279 18.61 12.77 3.66
N LEU A 280 17.79 11.74 3.84
CA LEU A 280 16.34 11.86 4.03
C LEU A 280 16.00 12.64 5.31
N ALA A 281 16.61 12.29 6.44
CA ALA A 281 16.39 12.99 7.70
C ALA A 281 16.78 14.48 7.60
N GLY A 282 17.92 14.78 6.97
CA GLY A 282 18.36 16.15 6.70
C GLY A 282 17.41 16.91 5.78
N HIS A 283 16.89 16.27 4.72
CA HIS A 283 15.88 16.86 3.85
C HIS A 283 14.59 17.17 4.61
N LEU A 284 14.09 16.21 5.41
CA LEU A 284 12.85 16.35 6.17
C LEU A 284 12.94 17.48 7.21
N VAL A 285 14.08 17.66 7.88
CA VAL A 285 14.26 18.72 8.89
C VAL A 285 14.59 20.07 8.24
N GLY A 286 15.35 20.06 7.15
CA GLY A 286 15.84 21.27 6.49
C GLY A 286 14.81 21.98 5.60
N PHE A 287 13.84 21.26 5.03
CA PHE A 287 12.81 21.82 4.16
C PHE A 287 11.42 21.71 4.78
N ARG A 288 10.64 22.81 4.71
CA ARG A 288 9.39 22.95 5.48
C ARG A 288 8.15 23.25 4.64
N THR A 289 8.24 23.16 3.31
CA THR A 289 7.10 23.40 2.42
C THR A 289 6.42 22.08 2.08
N GLN A 290 5.13 22.14 1.74
CA GLN A 290 4.34 20.95 1.38
C GLN A 290 4.94 20.20 0.18
N GLU A 291 5.43 20.92 -0.83
CA GLU A 291 6.06 20.31 -2.02
C GLU A 291 7.32 19.53 -1.64
N ARG A 292 8.04 19.98 -0.60
CA ARG A 292 9.22 19.31 -0.07
C ARG A 292 8.85 18.12 0.82
N ASP A 293 7.70 18.16 1.47
CA ASP A 293 7.17 17.00 2.19
C ASP A 293 6.79 15.87 1.22
N GLU A 294 6.23 16.17 0.04
CA GLU A 294 6.03 15.16 -1.02
C GLU A 294 7.34 14.55 -1.53
N VAL A 295 8.43 15.32 -1.56
CA VAL A 295 9.76 14.80 -1.91
C VAL A 295 10.24 13.87 -0.80
N SER A 296 10.06 14.25 0.46
CA SER A 296 10.43 13.42 1.61
C SER A 296 9.65 12.10 1.67
N GLU A 297 8.36 12.12 1.32
CA GLU A 297 7.53 10.93 1.15
C GLU A 297 8.12 9.97 0.10
N LYS A 298 8.46 10.49 -1.09
CA LYS A 298 9.05 9.70 -2.19
C LYS A 298 10.43 9.14 -1.78
N LEU A 299 11.26 9.95 -1.14
CA LEU A 299 12.56 9.53 -0.61
C LEU A 299 12.41 8.45 0.46
N TRP A 300 11.37 8.51 1.30
CA TRP A 300 11.07 7.45 2.26
C TRP A 300 10.63 6.16 1.59
N CYS A 301 9.82 6.21 0.53
CA CYS A 301 9.50 5.00 -0.25
C CYS A 301 10.78 4.39 -0.87
N VAL A 302 11.73 5.21 -1.34
CA VAL A 302 13.08 4.75 -1.79
C VAL A 302 13.89 4.15 -0.66
N TRP A 303 13.93 4.80 0.49
CA TRP A 303 14.63 4.32 1.68
C TRP A 303 14.11 2.96 2.15
N THR A 304 12.79 2.79 2.24
CA THR A 304 12.15 1.52 2.58
C THR A 304 12.51 0.42 1.58
N MET A 305 12.51 0.73 0.27
CA MET A 305 12.96 -0.20 -0.76
C MET A 305 14.43 -0.61 -0.57
N VAL A 306 15.33 0.33 -0.25
CA VAL A 306 16.74 0.03 0.05
C VAL A 306 16.86 -0.92 1.24
N LEU A 307 16.09 -0.69 2.31
CA LEU A 307 16.05 -1.60 3.45
C LEU A 307 15.63 -3.01 3.03
N TYR A 308 14.57 -3.13 2.23
CA TYR A 308 14.09 -4.42 1.72
C TYR A 308 15.13 -5.19 0.90
N PHE A 309 16.03 -4.49 0.22
CA PHE A 309 17.08 -5.08 -0.60
C PHE A 309 18.33 -5.53 0.17
N LEU A 310 18.53 -5.08 1.42
CA LEU A 310 19.71 -5.40 2.21
C LEU A 310 20.05 -6.91 2.27
N PRO A 311 19.08 -7.85 2.42
CA PRO A 311 19.36 -9.29 2.46
C PRO A 311 20.15 -9.83 1.26
N LEU A 312 19.98 -9.26 0.06
CA LEU A 312 20.74 -9.68 -1.14
C LEU A 312 22.22 -9.36 -1.08
N PHE A 313 22.60 -8.41 -0.21
CA PHE A 313 23.98 -7.95 -0.04
C PHE A 313 24.64 -8.53 1.22
N ALA A 314 23.97 -9.47 1.89
CA ALA A 314 24.47 -10.20 3.05
C ALA A 314 25.39 -11.36 2.62
N GLY A 315 26.66 -11.32 3.04
CA GLY A 315 27.61 -12.42 2.84
C GLY A 315 27.97 -12.78 1.37
N ARG A 316 28.92 -13.71 1.19
CA ARG A 316 29.31 -14.23 -0.14
C ARG A 316 28.36 -15.32 -0.68
N GLN A 317 27.65 -16.03 0.20
CA GLN A 317 26.85 -17.20 -0.17
C GLN A 317 25.55 -16.83 -0.90
N VAL A 318 24.91 -15.71 -0.54
CA VAL A 318 23.70 -15.21 -1.24
C VAL A 318 24.05 -14.87 -2.70
N LEU A 319 25.20 -14.24 -2.95
CA LEU A 319 25.67 -13.89 -4.29
C LEU A 319 26.17 -15.09 -5.11
N GLY A 320 26.54 -16.22 -4.50
CA GLY A 320 26.96 -17.40 -5.27
C GLY A 320 25.78 -17.98 -6.04
N TRP A 321 24.71 -18.33 -5.33
CA TRP A 321 23.61 -19.09 -5.92
C TRP A 321 22.58 -18.24 -6.68
N SER A 322 22.41 -16.94 -6.34
CA SER A 322 21.51 -16.06 -7.09
C SER A 322 21.96 -15.83 -8.55
N TRP A 323 23.26 -15.96 -8.83
CA TRP A 323 23.87 -15.58 -10.11
C TRP A 323 24.49 -16.75 -10.90
N GLU A 324 24.66 -17.93 -10.29
CA GLU A 324 25.06 -19.17 -10.97
C GLU A 324 24.12 -19.54 -12.13
N GLY A 325 22.83 -19.24 -12.02
CA GLY A 325 21.84 -19.50 -13.09
C GLY A 325 21.97 -18.60 -14.34
N LEU A 326 22.82 -17.56 -14.30
CA LEU A 326 23.06 -16.65 -15.41
C LEU A 326 24.43 -16.87 -16.09
N GLY A 327 25.26 -17.79 -15.59
CA GLY A 327 26.60 -18.05 -16.13
C GLY A 327 27.53 -16.82 -16.06
N LEU A 328 27.28 -15.90 -15.11
CA LEU A 328 28.03 -14.64 -14.96
C LEU A 328 29.09 -14.67 -13.85
N LEU A 329 29.46 -15.86 -13.37
CA LEU A 329 30.65 -16.09 -12.54
C LEU A 329 31.38 -17.34 -13.01
#